data_AF-A0A067MHB0-F1
#
_entry.id   AF-A0A067MHB0-F1
#
_cell.length_a   1.000
_cell.length_b   1.000
_cell.length_c   1.000
_cell.angle_alpha   90.00
_cell.angle_beta   90.00
_cell.angle_gamma   90.00
#
_symmetry.space_group_name_H-M   'P 1'
#
loop_
_entity.id
_entity.type
_entity.pdbx_description
1 polymer ?
#
loop_
_entity_poly.entity_id
_entity_poly.type
_entity_poly.pdbx_seq_one_letter_code
_entity_poly.pdbx_strand_id
1 'polypeptide(L)'
;MMEPSESALREMPFLMSEDFAVLLGLKKSEYGLEYKSELERLSVFKSIYLPRNLLEPEEQQDVVWSRFCAIYLPATVDRFLNLPAVDSSDPNVLADHELHNVYCEMLVHVQHSPYFAKYLRSKEPAAAKAITLPRVVAQRLAERAPRWDRLMVRPPPGAPSDYYVGIATNACQLLSTLCTFFLKHPNQEEILPTETKVILKPFFQRWAARYSQDVLADICLRTLLWFEGGDTNAALRREYNSVRRSFKNWDVCGYPRCDSRSKLQVCSRCHTVRYCSSAHQALHWKDPFAPHKNHCFTSEY
;
A
#
# COMPACT_ATOMS: atom_id res chain seq x y z
N MET A 1 -3.28 19.58 16.23
CA MET A 1 -3.86 20.35 15.11
C MET A 1 -5.34 20.02 15.09
N MET A 2 -6.24 21.02 15.05
CA MET A 2 -7.66 20.70 14.88
C MET A 2 -7.88 20.17 13.46
N GLU A 3 -8.62 19.07 13.33
CA GLU A 3 -8.97 18.54 12.02
C GLU A 3 -9.86 19.55 11.28
N PRO A 4 -9.56 19.87 10.02
CA PRO A 4 -10.41 20.75 9.23
C PRO A 4 -11.80 20.13 9.07
N SER A 5 -12.84 20.98 9.10
CA SER A 5 -14.19 20.52 8.78
C SER A 5 -14.28 20.02 7.34
N GLU A 6 -15.23 19.14 7.05
CA GLU A 6 -15.48 18.68 5.67
C GLU A 6 -15.72 19.86 4.71
N SER A 7 -16.44 20.90 5.15
CA SER A 7 -16.65 22.11 4.35
C SER A 7 -15.34 22.80 3.99
N ALA A 8 -14.44 22.95 4.97
CA ALA A 8 -13.12 23.54 4.75
C ALA A 8 -12.28 22.68 3.79
N LEU A 9 -12.37 21.35 3.90
CA LEU A 9 -11.72 20.44 2.94
C LEU A 9 -12.28 20.64 1.53
N ARG A 10 -13.60 20.73 1.36
CA ARG A 10 -14.22 20.93 0.03
C ARG A 10 -13.80 22.24 -0.66
N GLU A 11 -13.48 23.27 0.12
CA GLU A 11 -12.96 24.55 -0.39
C GLU A 11 -11.50 24.45 -0.86
N MET A 12 -10.75 23.42 -0.45
CA MET A 12 -9.38 23.23 -0.88
C MET A 12 -9.31 22.78 -2.35
N PRO A 13 -8.27 23.22 -3.10
CA PRO A 13 -8.00 22.72 -4.43
C PRO A 13 -7.92 21.20 -4.47
N PHE A 14 -8.32 20.62 -5.60
CA PHE A 14 -8.17 19.19 -5.82
C PHE A 14 -6.69 18.81 -5.83
N LEU A 15 -6.34 17.77 -5.05
CA LEU A 15 -4.97 17.31 -4.87
C LEU A 15 -4.63 16.24 -5.93
N MET A 16 -3.59 16.51 -6.71
CA MET A 16 -3.04 15.60 -7.71
C MET A 16 -1.89 14.77 -7.13
N SER A 17 -1.44 13.78 -7.89
CA SER A 17 -0.30 12.91 -7.51
C SER A 17 0.97 13.70 -7.16
N GLU A 18 1.17 14.86 -7.79
CA GLU A 18 2.30 15.75 -7.55
C GLU A 18 2.25 16.36 -6.15
N ASP A 19 1.07 16.71 -5.65
CA ASP A 19 0.89 17.30 -4.33
C ASP A 19 1.26 16.30 -3.24
N PHE A 20 0.87 15.03 -3.41
CA PHE A 20 1.31 13.94 -2.54
C PHE A 20 2.83 13.74 -2.61
N ALA A 21 3.43 13.79 -3.80
CA ALA A 21 4.88 13.69 -3.95
C ALA A 21 5.62 14.85 -3.26
N VAL A 22 5.07 16.06 -3.28
CA VAL A 22 5.58 17.22 -2.54
C VAL A 22 5.47 16.99 -1.03
N LEU A 23 4.33 16.53 -0.54
CA LEU A 23 4.14 16.21 0.88
C LEU A 23 5.15 15.18 1.39
N LEU A 24 5.41 14.13 0.61
CA LEU A 24 6.39 13.10 0.95
C LEU A 24 7.85 13.57 0.73
N GLY A 25 8.08 14.79 0.25
CA GLY A 25 9.42 15.31 -0.06
C GLY A 25 10.13 14.55 -1.19
N LEU A 26 9.36 13.95 -2.10
CA LEU A 26 9.84 13.28 -3.31
C LEU A 26 9.98 14.27 -4.48
N LYS A 27 9.25 15.39 -4.41
CA LYS A 27 9.28 16.48 -5.39
C LYS A 27 9.36 17.83 -4.65
N LYS A 28 10.04 18.82 -5.23
CA LYS A 28 10.02 20.21 -4.74
C LYS A 28 8.69 20.87 -5.07
N SER A 29 8.13 21.61 -4.11
CA SER A 29 6.92 22.41 -4.35
C SER A 29 7.20 23.55 -5.33
N GLU A 30 6.33 23.73 -6.32
CA GLU A 30 6.35 24.92 -7.20
C GLU A 30 5.89 26.17 -6.46
N TYR A 31 5.05 26.00 -5.43
CA TYR A 31 4.54 27.09 -4.58
C TYR A 31 5.35 27.33 -3.30
N GLY A 32 6.54 26.72 -3.17
CA GLY A 32 7.38 26.87 -1.97
C GLY A 32 6.80 26.25 -0.68
N LEU A 33 5.87 25.29 -0.79
CA LEU A 33 5.42 24.50 0.35
C LEU A 33 6.58 23.64 0.86
N GLU A 34 6.94 23.84 2.12
CA GLU A 34 7.96 23.08 2.82
C GLU A 34 7.41 22.57 4.16
N TYR A 35 7.55 21.27 4.39
CA TYR A 35 7.19 20.63 5.64
C TYR A 35 8.44 20.47 6.50
N LYS A 36 8.36 20.90 7.76
CA LYS A 36 9.51 21.03 8.68
C LYS A 36 9.94 19.71 9.28
N SER A 37 9.04 18.73 9.42
CA SER A 37 9.35 17.43 10.01
C SER A 37 8.51 16.28 9.43
N GLU A 38 8.97 15.05 9.63
CA GLU A 38 8.23 13.84 9.22
C GLU A 38 6.93 13.64 10.02
N LEU A 39 6.89 14.09 11.28
CA LEU A 39 5.66 14.07 12.09
C LEU A 39 4.62 15.05 11.56
N GLU A 40 5.06 16.23 11.12
CA GLU A 40 4.19 17.19 10.45
C GLU A 40 3.63 16.61 9.15
N ARG A 41 4.49 15.99 8.31
CA ARG A 41 4.05 15.34 7.07
C ARG A 41 3.01 14.25 7.31
N LEU A 42 3.23 13.39 8.30
CA LEU A 42 2.27 12.35 8.66
C LEU A 42 0.94 12.97 9.13
N SER A 43 0.99 14.00 9.99
CA SER A 43 -0.21 14.69 10.45
C SER A 43 -0.98 15.33 9.30
N VAL A 44 -0.30 16.04 8.39
CA VAL A 44 -0.92 16.69 7.23
C VAL A 44 -1.47 15.64 6.26
N PHE A 45 -0.76 14.53 6.06
CA PHE A 45 -1.25 13.42 5.25
C PHE A 45 -2.60 12.91 5.75
N LYS A 46 -2.67 12.58 7.05
CA LYS A 46 -3.86 11.95 7.66
C LYS A 46 -5.03 12.91 7.87
N SER A 47 -4.76 14.15 8.25
CA SER A 47 -5.81 15.12 8.60
C SER A 47 -6.28 15.99 7.44
N ILE A 48 -5.51 16.11 6.37
CA ILE A 48 -5.81 17.02 5.25
C ILE A 48 -5.81 16.27 3.92
N TYR A 49 -4.66 15.74 3.51
CA TYR A 49 -4.50 15.26 2.13
C TYR A 49 -5.36 14.04 1.82
N LEU A 50 -5.33 13.03 2.69
CA LEU A 50 -6.12 11.83 2.50
C LEU A 50 -7.64 12.10 2.62
N PRO A 51 -8.15 12.75 3.69
CA PRO A 51 -9.57 13.12 3.76
C PRO A 51 -10.02 13.96 2.58
N ARG A 52 -9.20 14.92 2.12
CA ARG A 52 -9.53 15.74 0.95
C ARG A 52 -9.71 14.88 -0.29
N ASN A 53 -8.80 13.94 -0.56
CA ASN A 53 -8.89 13.09 -1.74
C ASN A 53 -10.08 12.11 -1.65
N LEU A 54 -10.44 11.64 -0.45
CA LEU A 54 -11.59 10.77 -0.23
C LEU A 54 -12.94 11.43 -0.54
N LEU A 55 -13.00 12.77 -0.65
CA LEU A 55 -14.21 13.50 -1.06
C LEU A 55 -14.47 13.47 -2.58
N GLU A 56 -13.50 13.01 -3.36
CA GLU A 56 -13.61 12.92 -4.82
C GLU A 56 -14.24 11.58 -5.25
N PRO A 57 -14.85 11.50 -6.45
CA PRO A 57 -15.30 10.22 -7.01
C PRO A 57 -14.18 9.19 -7.06
N GLU A 58 -14.49 7.92 -6.80
CA GLU A 58 -13.51 6.82 -6.74
C GLU A 58 -12.64 6.74 -7.99
N GLU A 59 -13.22 6.96 -9.17
CA GLU A 59 -12.50 6.97 -10.44
C GLU A 59 -11.42 8.05 -10.49
N GLN A 60 -11.71 9.22 -9.90
CA GLN A 60 -10.77 10.32 -9.83
C GLN A 60 -9.64 10.03 -8.83
N GLN A 61 -9.97 9.41 -7.70
CA GLN A 61 -8.96 8.93 -6.73
C GLN A 61 -8.02 7.91 -7.39
N ASP A 62 -8.56 6.97 -8.16
CA ASP A 62 -7.79 5.97 -8.89
C ASP A 62 -6.83 6.56 -9.91
N VAL A 63 -7.20 7.67 -10.57
CA VAL A 63 -6.29 8.42 -11.45
C VAL A 63 -5.11 8.97 -10.65
N VAL A 64 -5.36 9.59 -9.49
CA VAL A 64 -4.31 10.14 -8.62
C VAL A 64 -3.37 9.05 -8.15
N TRP A 65 -3.90 7.94 -7.62
CA TRP A 65 -3.10 6.82 -7.12
C TRP A 65 -2.34 6.08 -8.21
N SER A 66 -2.96 5.89 -9.38
CA SER A 66 -2.28 5.27 -10.51
C SER A 66 -1.12 6.11 -11.02
N ARG A 67 -1.32 7.43 -11.13
CA ARG A 67 -0.25 8.35 -11.54
C ARG A 67 0.85 8.41 -10.49
N PHE A 68 0.50 8.53 -9.22
CA PHE A 68 1.46 8.51 -8.12
C PHE A 68 2.30 7.23 -8.15
N CYS A 69 1.67 6.07 -8.27
CA CYS A 69 2.39 4.80 -8.31
C CYS A 69 3.31 4.66 -9.53
N ALA A 70 2.86 5.12 -10.70
CA ALA A 70 3.67 5.01 -11.91
C ALA A 70 4.98 5.80 -11.82
N ILE A 71 4.98 6.94 -11.16
CA ILE A 71 6.09 7.90 -11.13
C ILE A 71 6.87 7.80 -9.80
N TYR A 72 6.18 7.85 -8.67
CA TYR A 72 6.79 8.10 -7.35
C TYR A 72 6.92 6.87 -6.45
N LEU A 73 6.41 5.71 -6.85
CA LEU A 73 6.47 4.50 -6.02
C LEU A 73 7.90 4.06 -5.68
N PRO A 74 8.87 4.00 -6.63
CA PRO A 74 10.24 3.63 -6.29
C PRO A 74 10.85 4.52 -5.21
N ALA A 75 10.69 5.84 -5.35
CA ALA A 75 11.21 6.82 -4.39
C ALA A 75 10.50 6.71 -3.03
N THR A 76 9.20 6.42 -3.02
CA THR A 76 8.43 6.17 -1.79
C THR A 76 8.95 4.95 -1.04
N VAL A 77 9.20 3.85 -1.76
CA VAL A 77 9.80 2.63 -1.19
C VAL A 77 11.21 2.92 -0.66
N ASP A 78 12.01 3.68 -1.40
CA ASP A 78 13.36 4.08 -0.98
C ASP A 78 13.35 4.88 0.33
N ARG A 79 12.42 5.83 0.48
CA ARG A 79 12.24 6.59 1.72
C ARG A 79 11.72 5.73 2.86
N PHE A 80 10.80 4.81 2.62
CA PHE A 80 10.34 3.89 3.66
C PHE A 80 11.47 2.97 4.16
N LEU A 81 12.32 2.48 3.24
CA LEU A 81 13.47 1.65 3.59
C LEU A 81 14.55 2.46 4.32
N ASN A 82 14.76 3.72 3.91
CA ASN A 82 15.75 4.65 4.47
C ASN A 82 15.05 5.86 5.07
N LEU A 83 14.40 5.65 6.21
CA LEU A 83 13.56 6.69 6.84
C LEU A 83 14.38 7.94 7.16
N PRO A 84 13.87 9.14 6.86
CA PRO A 84 14.47 10.37 7.36
C PRO A 84 14.47 10.43 8.89
N ALA A 85 15.40 11.19 9.45
CA ALA A 85 15.46 11.43 10.88
C ALA A 85 14.20 12.18 11.35
N VAL A 86 13.76 11.85 12.56
CA VAL A 86 12.61 12.49 13.21
C VAL A 86 13.12 13.43 14.28
N ASP A 87 12.60 14.65 14.32
CA ASP A 87 12.88 15.63 15.37
C ASP A 87 12.05 15.30 16.63
N SER A 88 12.47 14.25 17.33
CA SER A 88 11.88 13.85 18.61
C SER A 88 12.92 13.19 19.49
N SER A 89 12.93 13.55 20.78
CA SER A 89 13.74 12.86 21.80
C SER A 89 12.99 11.72 22.48
N ASP A 90 11.69 11.54 22.21
CA ASP A 90 10.91 10.46 22.81
C ASP A 90 11.21 9.13 22.08
N PRO A 91 11.86 8.15 22.75
CA PRO A 91 12.18 6.87 22.14
C PRO A 91 10.94 6.12 21.65
N ASN A 92 9.77 6.36 22.26
CA ASN A 92 8.52 5.72 21.86
C ASN A 92 8.01 6.24 20.52
N VAL A 93 8.15 7.55 20.29
CA VAL A 93 7.79 8.21 19.02
C VAL A 93 8.75 7.77 17.92
N LEU A 94 10.06 7.75 18.22
CA LEU A 94 11.08 7.27 17.29
C LEU A 94 10.83 5.81 16.87
N ALA A 95 10.52 4.94 17.85
CA ALA A 95 10.18 3.55 17.61
C ALA A 95 8.91 3.39 16.78
N ASP A 96 7.82 4.09 17.12
CA ASP A 96 6.57 3.98 16.38
C ASP A 96 6.73 4.50 14.94
N HIS A 97 7.55 5.53 14.72
CA HIS A 97 7.81 6.09 13.39
C HIS A 97 8.38 5.06 12.39
N GLU A 98 9.04 3.99 12.84
CA GLU A 98 9.57 2.95 11.95
C GLU A 98 8.48 2.32 11.05
N LEU A 99 7.25 2.26 11.54
CA LEU A 99 6.09 1.72 10.82
C LEU A 99 4.87 2.64 10.79
N HIS A 100 4.85 3.70 11.61
CA HIS A 100 3.84 4.75 11.60
C HIS A 100 4.46 6.05 11.08
N ASN A 101 4.67 6.09 9.78
CA ASN A 101 5.20 7.24 9.05
C ASN A 101 4.42 7.43 7.73
N VAL A 102 4.58 8.61 7.12
CA VAL A 102 3.83 8.99 5.92
C VAL A 102 4.08 8.06 4.73
N TYR A 103 5.28 7.48 4.60
CA TYR A 103 5.59 6.55 3.52
C TYR A 103 4.87 5.22 3.70
N CYS A 104 4.80 4.70 4.93
CA CYS A 104 4.04 3.48 5.23
C CYS A 104 2.56 3.66 4.92
N GLU A 105 1.97 4.77 5.38
CA GLU A 105 0.56 5.12 5.10
C GLU A 105 0.31 5.23 3.60
N MET A 106 1.16 5.94 2.86
CA MET A 106 1.05 6.02 1.40
C MET A 106 1.13 4.64 0.73
N LEU A 107 2.07 3.79 1.13
CA LEU A 107 2.21 2.43 0.58
C LEU A 107 0.95 1.58 0.85
N VAL A 108 0.36 1.69 2.04
CA VAL A 108 -0.92 1.03 2.37
C VAL A 108 -2.04 1.54 1.46
N HIS A 109 -2.12 2.85 1.24
CA HIS A 109 -3.15 3.41 0.37
C HIS A 109 -3.00 2.96 -1.07
N VAL A 110 -1.78 2.89 -1.61
CA VAL A 110 -1.61 2.62 -3.05
C VAL A 110 -1.40 1.14 -3.41
N GLN A 111 -1.36 0.24 -2.43
CA GLN A 111 -1.09 -1.18 -2.66
C GLN A 111 -2.11 -1.90 -3.57
N HIS A 112 -3.32 -1.34 -3.71
CA HIS A 112 -4.36 -1.86 -4.58
C HIS A 112 -4.12 -1.51 -6.06
N SER A 113 -3.24 -0.55 -6.35
CA SER A 113 -2.97 -0.10 -7.71
C SER A 113 -2.27 -1.19 -8.55
N PRO A 114 -2.68 -1.41 -9.81
CA PRO A 114 -1.97 -2.28 -10.75
C PRO A 114 -0.50 -1.90 -10.96
N TYR A 115 -0.15 -0.63 -10.76
CA TYR A 115 1.22 -0.14 -10.81
C TYR A 115 2.06 -0.65 -9.64
N PHE A 116 1.47 -0.79 -8.45
CA PHE A 116 2.13 -1.41 -7.30
C PHE A 116 2.48 -2.87 -7.59
N ALA A 117 1.51 -3.63 -8.13
CA ALA A 117 1.73 -4.99 -8.59
C ALA A 117 2.80 -5.08 -9.69
N LYS A 118 2.85 -4.11 -10.61
CA LYS A 118 3.89 -4.01 -11.65
C LYS A 118 5.27 -3.79 -11.02
N TYR A 119 5.39 -2.85 -10.07
CA TYR A 119 6.64 -2.52 -9.38
C TYR A 119 7.24 -3.74 -8.70
N LEU A 120 6.45 -4.47 -7.90
CA LEU A 120 6.91 -5.64 -7.17
C LEU A 120 7.42 -6.80 -8.06
N ARG A 121 7.16 -6.75 -9.36
CA ARG A 121 7.56 -7.78 -10.34
C ARG A 121 8.53 -7.27 -11.39
N SER A 122 8.81 -5.96 -11.39
CA SER A 122 9.73 -5.39 -12.36
C SER A 122 11.14 -5.90 -12.07
N LYS A 123 11.91 -6.07 -13.15
CA LYS A 123 13.33 -6.41 -13.08
C LYS A 123 14.22 -5.18 -13.30
N GLU A 124 13.61 -4.01 -13.52
CA GLU A 124 14.35 -2.78 -13.71
C GLU A 124 15.09 -2.39 -12.43
N PRO A 125 16.25 -1.70 -12.54
CA PRO A 125 17.04 -1.30 -11.40
C PRO A 125 16.26 -0.49 -10.34
N ALA A 126 15.33 0.36 -10.78
CA ALA A 126 14.49 1.17 -9.89
C ALA A 126 13.56 0.32 -8.98
N ALA A 127 13.28 -0.93 -9.36
CA ALA A 127 12.45 -1.86 -8.59
C ALA A 127 13.27 -2.92 -7.83
N ALA A 128 14.60 -2.88 -7.87
CA ALA A 128 15.46 -3.91 -7.28
C ALA A 128 15.21 -4.12 -5.77
N LYS A 129 14.80 -3.08 -5.05
CA LYS A 129 14.52 -3.13 -3.60
C LYS A 129 13.11 -3.62 -3.25
N ALA A 130 12.26 -3.91 -4.23
CA ALA A 130 10.90 -4.40 -3.99
C ALA A 130 10.88 -5.67 -3.12
N ILE A 131 11.87 -6.55 -3.29
CA ILE A 131 12.00 -7.79 -2.50
C ILE A 131 12.44 -7.54 -1.05
N THR A 132 13.13 -6.43 -0.79
CA THR A 132 13.59 -6.04 0.56
C THR A 132 12.45 -5.52 1.42
N LEU A 133 11.43 -4.94 0.79
CA LEU A 133 10.29 -4.32 1.46
C LEU A 133 9.55 -5.23 2.45
N PRO A 134 9.08 -6.45 2.09
CA PRO A 134 8.41 -7.35 3.04
C PRO A 134 9.28 -7.68 4.25
N ARG A 135 10.59 -7.90 4.04
CA ARG A 135 11.54 -8.22 5.10
C ARG A 135 11.63 -7.08 6.12
N VAL A 136 11.80 -5.84 5.64
CA VAL A 136 11.92 -4.65 6.51
C VAL A 136 10.61 -4.37 7.25
N VAL A 137 9.45 -4.48 6.57
CA VAL A 137 8.14 -4.33 7.23
C VAL A 137 7.99 -5.35 8.35
N ALA A 138 8.27 -6.62 8.07
CA ALA A 138 8.10 -7.67 9.06
C ALA A 138 9.09 -7.59 10.22
N GLN A 139 10.35 -7.24 9.95
CA GLN A 139 11.35 -7.05 11.00
C GLN A 139 10.94 -5.93 11.96
N ARG A 140 10.62 -4.74 11.42
CA ARG A 140 10.14 -3.61 12.25
C ARG A 140 8.87 -4.00 13.01
N LEU A 141 7.97 -4.77 12.39
CA LEU A 141 6.74 -5.21 13.04
C LEU A 141 7.03 -6.18 14.19
N ALA A 142 7.99 -7.09 14.02
CA ALA A 142 8.41 -8.03 15.06
C ALA A 142 8.99 -7.29 16.27
N GLU A 143 9.75 -6.22 16.03
CA GLU A 143 10.33 -5.37 17.07
C GLU A 143 9.25 -4.54 17.80
N ARG A 144 8.22 -4.05 17.10
CA ARG A 144 7.16 -3.22 17.69
C ARG A 144 5.99 -3.99 18.29
N ALA A 145 5.68 -5.18 17.78
CA ALA A 145 4.51 -5.97 18.18
C ALA A 145 4.37 -6.19 19.70
N PRO A 146 5.44 -6.46 20.49
CA PRO A 146 5.32 -6.58 21.95
C PRO A 146 4.77 -5.33 22.63
N ARG A 147 5.19 -4.14 22.18
CA ARG A 147 4.73 -2.87 22.75
C ARG A 147 3.33 -2.55 22.28
N TRP A 148 3.05 -2.66 20.98
CA TRP A 148 1.72 -2.41 20.44
C TRP A 148 0.66 -3.33 21.03
N ASP A 149 0.96 -4.61 21.23
CA ASP A 149 0.03 -5.56 21.87
C ASP A 149 -0.38 -5.10 23.28
N ARG A 150 0.53 -4.48 24.05
CA ARG A 150 0.20 -3.90 25.35
C ARG A 150 -0.64 -2.64 25.23
N LEU A 151 -0.29 -1.73 24.31
CA LEU A 151 -0.95 -0.44 24.14
C LEU A 151 -2.33 -0.55 23.48
N MET A 152 -2.54 -1.59 22.69
CA MET A 152 -3.85 -2.00 22.17
C MET A 152 -4.84 -2.40 23.28
N VAL A 153 -4.35 -2.99 24.36
CA VAL A 153 -5.18 -3.37 25.52
C VAL A 153 -5.31 -2.22 26.51
N ARG A 154 -4.25 -1.41 26.65
CA ARG A 154 -4.15 -0.31 27.61
C ARG A 154 -3.57 0.93 26.91
N PRO A 155 -4.38 1.67 26.14
CA PRO A 155 -3.91 2.86 25.45
C PRO A 155 -3.49 3.94 26.46
N PRO A 156 -2.51 4.81 26.13
CA PRO A 156 -2.15 5.95 26.96
C PRO A 156 -3.35 6.89 27.18
N PRO A 157 -3.41 7.61 28.31
CA PRO A 157 -4.44 8.62 28.54
C PRO A 157 -4.50 9.65 27.39
N GLY A 158 -5.70 9.89 26.87
CA GLY A 158 -5.94 10.84 25.78
C GLY A 158 -5.70 10.29 24.37
N ALA A 159 -5.13 9.10 24.21
CA ALA A 159 -5.06 8.44 22.91
C ALA A 159 -6.43 7.84 22.54
N PRO A 160 -6.88 7.91 21.28
CA PRO A 160 -8.04 7.17 20.81
C PRO A 160 -7.89 5.66 21.09
N SER A 161 -8.98 4.98 21.47
CA SER A 161 -8.96 3.57 21.86
C SER A 161 -8.50 2.63 20.74
N ASP A 162 -8.69 3.03 19.50
CA ASP A 162 -8.37 2.30 18.28
C ASP A 162 -7.03 2.72 17.64
N TYR A 163 -6.32 3.70 18.20
CA TYR A 163 -5.11 4.27 17.59
C TYR A 163 -4.05 3.20 17.28
N TYR A 164 -3.70 2.36 18.25
CA TYR A 164 -2.71 1.29 18.05
C TYR A 164 -3.25 0.12 17.22
N VAL A 165 -4.58 -0.08 17.22
CA VAL A 165 -5.23 -1.07 16.35
C VAL A 165 -5.09 -0.63 14.90
N GLY A 166 -5.37 0.64 14.58
CA GLY A 166 -5.22 1.21 13.24
C GLY A 166 -3.77 1.13 12.73
N ILE A 167 -2.78 1.50 13.56
CA ILE A 167 -1.36 1.41 13.17
C ILE A 167 -0.96 -0.03 12.83
N ALA A 168 -1.32 -0.99 13.69
CA ALA A 168 -0.98 -2.38 13.43
C ALA A 168 -1.74 -2.93 12.22
N THR A 169 -3.00 -2.54 12.04
CA THR A 169 -3.81 -2.90 10.86
C THR A 169 -3.11 -2.48 9.57
N ASN A 170 -2.64 -1.23 9.49
CA ASN A 170 -1.92 -0.73 8.33
C ASN A 170 -0.63 -1.52 8.06
N ALA A 171 0.21 -1.73 9.09
CA ALA A 171 1.46 -2.48 8.95
C ALA A 171 1.23 -3.95 8.56
N CYS A 172 0.26 -4.62 9.20
CA CYS A 172 -0.12 -5.99 8.90
C CYS A 172 -0.72 -6.12 7.49
N GLN A 173 -1.56 -5.16 7.07
CA GLN A 173 -2.17 -5.15 5.74
C GLN A 173 -1.08 -5.05 4.66
N LEU A 174 -0.14 -4.10 4.81
CA LEU A 174 0.98 -3.95 3.89
C LEU A 174 1.81 -5.23 3.80
N LEU A 175 2.19 -5.82 4.95
CA LEU A 175 2.93 -7.08 4.98
C LEU A 175 2.17 -8.22 4.28
N SER A 176 0.88 -8.36 4.58
CA SER A 176 0.01 -9.38 4.01
C SER A 176 -0.06 -9.29 2.48
N THR A 177 -0.19 -8.08 1.95
CA THR A 177 -0.19 -7.81 0.51
C THR A 177 1.16 -8.16 -0.13
N LEU A 178 2.27 -7.73 0.48
CA LEU A 178 3.61 -8.02 -0.03
C LEU A 178 3.90 -9.54 -0.07
N CYS A 179 3.60 -10.25 1.02
CA CYS A 179 3.69 -11.71 1.08
C CYS A 179 2.87 -12.39 -0.04
N THR A 180 1.66 -11.92 -0.29
CA THR A 180 0.78 -12.44 -1.36
C THR A 180 1.42 -12.27 -2.76
N PHE A 181 2.04 -11.13 -3.03
CA PHE A 181 2.73 -10.89 -4.32
C PHE A 181 3.92 -11.83 -4.54
N PHE A 182 4.69 -12.08 -3.48
CA PHE A 182 5.88 -12.93 -3.49
C PHE A 182 5.60 -14.42 -3.18
N LEU A 183 4.34 -14.85 -3.16
CA LEU A 183 3.96 -16.25 -2.89
C LEU A 183 4.67 -17.29 -3.79
N LYS A 184 5.05 -16.90 -5.02
CA LYS A 184 5.76 -17.80 -5.96
C LYS A 184 7.27 -17.54 -6.01
N HIS A 185 7.81 -16.79 -5.05
CA HIS A 185 9.26 -16.61 -4.96
C HIS A 185 9.91 -17.97 -4.64
N PRO A 186 10.96 -18.39 -5.34
CA PRO A 186 11.57 -19.71 -5.14
C PRO A 186 12.16 -19.87 -3.74
N ASN A 187 12.63 -18.77 -3.14
CA ASN A 187 13.16 -18.74 -1.79
C ASN A 187 12.28 -17.87 -0.89
N GLN A 188 11.43 -18.49 -0.07
CA GLN A 188 10.56 -17.74 0.85
C GLN A 188 11.32 -17.12 2.03
N GLU A 189 12.50 -17.66 2.38
CA GLU A 189 13.36 -17.09 3.43
C GLU A 189 13.98 -15.76 3.00
N GLU A 190 14.19 -15.56 1.70
CA GLU A 190 14.57 -14.24 1.18
C GLU A 190 13.45 -13.21 1.35
N ILE A 191 12.19 -13.62 1.26
CA ILE A 191 11.06 -12.69 1.43
C ILE A 191 10.86 -12.37 2.90
N LEU A 192 10.81 -13.41 3.72
CA LEU A 192 10.59 -13.31 5.15
C LEU A 192 11.36 -14.40 5.89
N PRO A 193 12.36 -14.05 6.72
CA PRO A 193 13.12 -15.03 7.50
C PRO A 193 12.28 -15.77 8.52
N THR A 194 12.61 -17.04 8.76
CA THR A 194 11.93 -17.91 9.73
C THR A 194 11.96 -17.33 11.14
N GLU A 195 13.06 -16.71 11.58
CA GLU A 195 13.13 -16.12 12.92
C GLU A 195 12.08 -15.02 13.11
N THR A 196 11.88 -14.19 12.06
CA THR A 196 10.87 -13.12 12.08
C THR A 196 9.45 -13.69 12.13
N LYS A 197 9.17 -14.77 11.38
CA LYS A 197 7.87 -15.47 11.42
C LYS A 197 7.57 -16.01 12.82
N VAL A 198 8.56 -16.63 13.47
CA VAL A 198 8.44 -17.19 14.82
C VAL A 198 8.07 -16.11 15.84
N ILE A 199 8.70 -14.92 15.74
CA ILE A 199 8.38 -13.79 16.63
C ILE A 199 6.95 -13.28 16.38
N LEU A 200 6.57 -13.09 15.12
CA LEU A 200 5.28 -12.49 14.74
C LEU A 200 4.08 -13.42 14.96
N LYS A 201 4.23 -14.73 14.75
CA LYS A 201 3.16 -15.73 14.84
C LYS A 201 2.29 -15.60 16.10
N PRO A 202 2.84 -15.57 17.33
CA PRO A 202 2.02 -15.47 18.53
C PRO A 202 1.26 -14.13 18.63
N PHE A 203 1.77 -13.04 18.05
CA PHE A 203 1.05 -11.76 18.02
C PHE A 203 -0.14 -11.81 17.07
N PHE A 204 0.05 -12.31 15.85
CA PHE A 204 -1.04 -12.45 14.88
C PHE A 204 -2.14 -13.38 15.38
N GLN A 205 -1.79 -14.47 16.07
CA GLN A 205 -2.78 -15.36 16.68
C GLN A 205 -3.61 -14.64 17.76
N ARG A 206 -2.94 -13.87 18.63
CA ARG A 206 -3.62 -13.10 19.67
C ARG A 206 -4.48 -11.97 19.10
N TRP A 207 -3.96 -11.23 18.12
CA TRP A 207 -4.68 -10.12 17.50
C TRP A 207 -5.89 -10.63 16.72
N ALA A 208 -5.76 -11.73 15.97
CA ALA A 208 -6.89 -12.36 15.30
C ALA A 208 -7.98 -12.82 16.27
N ALA A 209 -7.61 -13.42 17.40
CA ALA A 209 -8.59 -13.84 18.41
C ALA A 209 -9.24 -12.64 19.13
N ARG A 210 -8.45 -11.63 19.51
CA ARG A 210 -8.93 -10.46 20.26
C ARG A 210 -9.83 -9.55 19.42
N TYR A 211 -9.52 -9.41 18.14
CA TYR A 211 -10.19 -8.49 17.22
C TYR A 211 -10.98 -9.23 16.15
N SER A 212 -11.63 -10.35 16.51
CA SER A 212 -12.30 -11.27 15.56
C SER A 212 -13.44 -10.67 14.73
N GLN A 213 -13.88 -9.45 15.04
CA GLN A 213 -14.89 -8.70 14.29
C GLN A 213 -14.29 -7.49 13.54
N ASP A 214 -12.97 -7.35 13.56
CA ASP A 214 -12.23 -6.25 12.94
C ASP A 214 -11.43 -6.77 11.73
N VAL A 215 -11.16 -5.89 10.77
CA VAL A 215 -10.33 -6.19 9.60
C VAL A 215 -8.92 -6.68 9.99
N LEU A 216 -8.39 -6.25 11.14
CA LEU A 216 -7.11 -6.72 11.66
C LEU A 216 -7.08 -8.26 11.80
N ALA A 217 -8.18 -8.88 12.23
CA ALA A 217 -8.21 -10.33 12.38
C ALA A 217 -8.08 -11.07 11.05
N ASP A 218 -8.83 -10.65 10.02
CA ASP A 218 -8.76 -11.25 8.69
C ASP A 218 -7.35 -11.11 8.10
N ILE A 219 -6.72 -9.96 8.29
CA ILE A 219 -5.35 -9.68 7.84
C ILE A 219 -4.35 -10.59 8.56
N CYS A 220 -4.45 -10.70 9.88
CA CYS A 220 -3.58 -11.55 10.69
C CYS A 220 -3.74 -13.03 10.32
N LEU A 221 -4.97 -13.52 10.17
CA LEU A 221 -5.25 -14.90 9.76
C LEU A 221 -4.68 -15.20 8.38
N ARG A 222 -4.93 -14.32 7.40
CA ARG A 222 -4.35 -14.45 6.06
C ARG A 222 -2.82 -14.54 6.15
N THR A 223 -2.20 -13.62 6.88
CA THR A 223 -0.72 -13.60 7.00
C THR A 223 -0.17 -14.85 7.69
N LEU A 224 -0.83 -15.37 8.74
CA LEU A 224 -0.50 -16.64 9.38
C LEU A 224 -0.58 -17.83 8.43
N LEU A 225 -1.63 -17.89 7.61
CA LEU A 225 -1.80 -18.94 6.61
C LEU A 225 -0.67 -18.93 5.57
N TRP A 226 -0.12 -17.76 5.27
CA TRP A 226 1.09 -17.67 4.44
C TRP A 226 2.33 -18.21 5.18
N PHE A 227 2.48 -17.90 6.48
CA PHE A 227 3.63 -18.32 7.30
C PHE A 227 3.75 -19.85 7.39
N GLU A 228 2.62 -20.55 7.42
CA GLU A 228 2.56 -22.01 7.57
C GLU A 228 2.88 -22.79 6.28
N GLY A 229 3.29 -22.07 5.23
CA GLY A 229 3.68 -22.68 3.96
C GLY A 229 2.45 -23.06 3.15
N GLY A 230 2.03 -22.16 2.26
CA GLY A 230 0.86 -22.31 1.40
C GLY A 230 0.87 -23.53 0.45
N ASP A 231 1.90 -24.37 0.47
CA ASP A 231 1.91 -25.66 -0.23
C ASP A 231 1.07 -26.73 0.49
N THR A 232 0.80 -26.60 1.79
CA THR A 232 -0.03 -27.58 2.51
C THR A 232 -1.54 -27.38 2.31
N ASN A 233 -1.97 -26.20 1.83
CA ASN A 233 -3.38 -25.89 1.65
C ASN A 233 -3.70 -25.37 0.23
N ALA A 234 -4.07 -26.30 -0.65
CA ALA A 234 -4.41 -26.02 -2.04
C ALA A 234 -5.61 -25.05 -2.22
N ALA A 235 -6.53 -24.96 -1.25
CA ALA A 235 -7.63 -24.00 -1.31
C ALA A 235 -7.12 -22.56 -1.12
N LEU A 236 -6.29 -22.34 -0.09
CA LEU A 236 -5.69 -21.03 0.18
C LEU A 236 -4.75 -20.59 -0.95
N ARG A 237 -3.99 -21.51 -1.52
CA ARG A 237 -3.16 -21.18 -2.68
C ARG A 237 -3.99 -20.73 -3.88
N ARG A 238 -5.19 -21.29 -4.09
CA ARG A 238 -6.11 -20.82 -5.13
C ARG A 238 -6.62 -19.41 -4.84
N GLU A 239 -6.99 -19.14 -3.60
CA GLU A 239 -7.43 -17.81 -3.16
C GLU A 239 -6.33 -16.76 -3.35
N TYR A 240 -5.11 -16.99 -2.86
CA TYR A 240 -4.00 -16.08 -3.08
C TYR A 240 -3.66 -15.88 -4.56
N ASN A 241 -3.73 -16.94 -5.36
CA ASN A 241 -3.54 -16.80 -6.80
C ASN A 241 -4.66 -15.98 -7.44
N SER A 242 -5.90 -16.08 -6.93
CA SER A 242 -7.03 -15.26 -7.37
C SER A 242 -6.78 -13.79 -7.04
N VAL A 243 -6.47 -13.47 -5.78
CA VAL A 243 -6.12 -12.11 -5.32
C VAL A 243 -4.93 -11.56 -6.11
N ARG A 244 -3.88 -12.36 -6.30
CA ARG A 244 -2.72 -11.95 -7.11
C ARG A 244 -3.07 -11.74 -8.59
N ARG A 245 -4.09 -12.41 -9.13
CA ARG A 245 -4.55 -12.21 -10.51
C ARG A 245 -5.43 -10.97 -10.62
N SER A 246 -6.33 -10.74 -9.66
CA SER A 246 -7.17 -9.54 -9.64
C SER A 246 -6.33 -8.27 -9.56
N PHE A 247 -5.29 -8.22 -8.72
CA PHE A 247 -4.35 -7.09 -8.68
C PHE A 247 -3.63 -6.81 -10.00
N LYS A 248 -3.62 -7.78 -10.91
CA LYS A 248 -2.98 -7.62 -12.22
C LYS A 248 -3.98 -7.23 -13.30
N ASN A 249 -5.28 -7.46 -13.13
CA ASN A 249 -6.28 -7.40 -14.21
C ASN A 249 -5.80 -8.15 -15.47
N TRP A 250 -5.23 -9.34 -15.28
CA TRP A 250 -4.54 -10.09 -16.35
C TRP A 250 -5.33 -11.26 -16.92
N ASP A 251 -6.45 -11.62 -16.31
CA ASP A 251 -7.26 -12.78 -16.66
C ASP A 251 -8.50 -12.43 -17.48
N VAL A 252 -8.82 -11.15 -17.61
CA VAL A 252 -9.93 -10.65 -18.43
C VAL A 252 -9.48 -9.48 -19.31
N CYS A 253 -10.16 -9.29 -20.44
CA CYS A 253 -10.01 -8.10 -21.25
C CYS A 253 -10.41 -6.87 -20.44
N GLY A 254 -9.55 -5.85 -20.39
CA GLY A 254 -9.78 -4.63 -19.62
C GLY A 254 -10.83 -3.70 -20.19
N TYR A 255 -11.47 -4.04 -21.33
CA TYR A 255 -12.62 -3.29 -21.82
C TYR A 255 -13.86 -3.74 -21.04
N PRO A 256 -14.57 -2.85 -20.31
CA PRO A 256 -15.61 -3.25 -19.33
C PRO A 256 -16.74 -4.12 -19.87
N ARG A 257 -16.98 -4.12 -21.18
CA ARG A 257 -18.04 -4.90 -21.84
C ARG A 257 -17.53 -6.19 -22.49
N CYS A 258 -16.34 -6.66 -22.12
CA CYS A 258 -15.73 -7.85 -22.69
C CYS A 258 -15.18 -8.80 -21.63
N ASP A 259 -15.78 -9.97 -21.53
CA ASP A 259 -15.35 -11.04 -20.61
C ASP A 259 -14.32 -11.99 -21.22
N SER A 260 -13.72 -11.64 -22.36
CA SER A 260 -12.74 -12.52 -23.00
C SER A 260 -11.53 -12.73 -22.10
N ARG A 261 -11.17 -14.00 -21.90
CA ARG A 261 -10.01 -14.43 -21.10
C ARG A 261 -8.87 -15.00 -21.94
N SER A 262 -9.00 -14.92 -23.27
CA SER A 262 -8.08 -15.56 -24.22
C SER A 262 -7.36 -14.53 -25.08
N LYS A 263 -6.14 -14.87 -25.53
CA LYS A 263 -5.31 -14.03 -26.43
C LYS A 263 -5.12 -12.59 -25.94
N LEU A 264 -4.99 -12.42 -24.62
CA LEU A 264 -4.86 -11.12 -23.98
C LEU A 264 -3.49 -10.49 -24.23
N GLN A 265 -3.47 -9.42 -25.02
CA GLN A 265 -2.31 -8.58 -25.31
C GLN A 265 -2.20 -7.47 -24.25
N VAL A 266 -0.98 -7.20 -23.79
CA VAL A 266 -0.74 -6.16 -22.79
C VAL A 266 -0.70 -4.77 -23.44
N CYS A 267 -1.24 -3.75 -22.78
CA CYS A 267 -1.06 -2.36 -23.21
C CYS A 267 0.42 -1.99 -23.19
N SER A 268 0.99 -1.64 -24.35
CA SER A 268 2.42 -1.35 -24.54
C SER A 268 2.94 -0.14 -23.76
N ARG A 269 2.07 0.75 -23.28
CA ARG A 269 2.46 1.95 -22.53
C ARG A 269 2.56 1.67 -21.04
N CYS A 270 1.45 1.27 -20.41
CA CYS A 270 1.41 1.11 -18.96
C CYS A 270 1.81 -0.29 -18.48
N HIS A 271 1.60 -1.32 -19.31
CA HIS A 271 1.69 -2.73 -18.94
C HIS A 271 0.80 -3.18 -17.75
N THR A 272 -0.22 -2.39 -17.39
CA THR A 272 -1.14 -2.66 -16.27
C THR A 272 -2.47 -3.26 -16.68
N VAL A 273 -2.87 -3.13 -17.96
CA VAL A 273 -4.14 -3.64 -18.50
C VAL A 273 -3.87 -4.51 -19.71
N ARG A 274 -4.73 -5.51 -19.95
CA ARG A 274 -4.67 -6.38 -21.14
C ARG A 274 -5.95 -6.32 -21.96
N TYR A 275 -5.86 -6.59 -23.26
CA TYR A 275 -6.99 -6.57 -24.19
C TYR A 275 -6.95 -7.80 -25.09
N CYS A 276 -8.10 -8.39 -25.42
CA CYS A 276 -8.13 -9.50 -26.38
C CYS A 276 -7.93 -9.05 -27.84
N SER A 277 -7.96 -7.74 -28.11
CA SER A 277 -7.71 -7.13 -29.42
C SER A 277 -7.31 -5.66 -29.29
N SER A 278 -6.61 -5.14 -30.30
CA SER A 278 -6.31 -3.70 -30.43
C SER A 278 -7.58 -2.86 -30.58
N ALA A 279 -8.65 -3.41 -31.16
CA ALA A 279 -9.95 -2.76 -31.26
C ALA A 279 -10.56 -2.47 -29.88
N HIS A 280 -10.52 -3.44 -28.95
CA HIS A 280 -11.01 -3.22 -27.58
C HIS A 280 -10.16 -2.21 -26.82
N GLN A 281 -8.84 -2.20 -27.05
CA GLN A 281 -7.99 -1.15 -26.49
C GLN A 281 -8.40 0.24 -27.01
N ALA A 282 -8.66 0.38 -28.32
CA ALA A 282 -9.07 1.64 -28.92
C ALA A 282 -10.45 2.11 -28.44
N LEU A 283 -11.39 1.18 -28.20
CA LEU A 283 -12.69 1.47 -27.59
C LEU A 283 -12.52 1.92 -26.13
N HIS A 284 -11.81 1.13 -25.32
CA HIS A 284 -11.57 1.48 -23.91
C HIS A 284 -10.81 2.79 -23.75
N TRP A 285 -9.92 3.14 -24.70
CA TRP A 285 -9.22 4.43 -24.70
C TRP A 285 -10.16 5.64 -24.76
N LYS A 286 -11.31 5.49 -25.42
CA LYS A 286 -12.31 6.54 -25.64
C LYS A 286 -13.60 6.29 -24.85
N ASP A 287 -13.62 5.33 -23.94
CA ASP A 287 -14.81 4.98 -23.17
C ASP A 287 -15.31 6.22 -22.40
N PRO A 288 -16.62 6.54 -22.45
CA PRO A 288 -17.14 7.75 -21.84
C PRO A 288 -17.19 7.70 -20.31
N PHE A 289 -17.13 6.51 -19.71
CA PHE A 289 -17.25 6.32 -18.27
C PHE A 289 -15.89 6.04 -17.63
N ALA A 290 -15.09 5.17 -18.24
CA ALA A 290 -13.79 4.76 -17.71
C ALA A 290 -12.72 4.74 -18.82
N PRO A 291 -12.34 5.89 -19.38
CA PRO A 291 -11.37 5.90 -20.47
C PRO A 291 -9.99 5.48 -19.98
N HIS A 292 -9.43 4.40 -20.53
CA HIS A 292 -8.11 3.88 -20.13
C HIS A 292 -7.00 4.94 -20.14
N LYS A 293 -7.08 5.92 -21.04
CA LYS A 293 -6.10 7.00 -21.15
C LYS A 293 -5.87 7.76 -19.84
N ASN A 294 -6.88 7.83 -18.97
CA ASN A 294 -6.81 8.49 -17.66
C ASN A 294 -5.97 7.71 -16.64
N HIS A 295 -5.80 6.39 -16.84
CA HIS A 295 -5.03 5.51 -15.96
C HIS A 295 -3.77 4.95 -16.65
N CYS A 296 -3.48 5.40 -17.88
CA CYS A 296 -2.39 4.86 -18.70
C CYS A 296 -1.13 5.74 -18.62
N PHE A 297 -0.41 5.59 -17.52
CA PHE A 297 0.88 6.23 -17.24
C PHE A 297 2.05 5.31 -17.62
N THR A 298 3.13 5.91 -18.13
CA THR A 298 4.42 5.22 -18.28
C THR A 298 5.07 5.15 -16.90
N SER A 299 5.58 3.98 -16.52
CA SER A 299 6.29 3.83 -15.24
C SER A 299 7.74 4.25 -15.37
N GLU A 300 8.31 4.81 -14.31
CA GLU A 300 9.75 5.14 -14.21
C GLU A 300 10.61 3.95 -13.71
N TYR A 301 10.09 2.72 -13.85
CA TYR A 301 10.65 1.44 -13.40
C TYR A 301 10.04 0.25 -14.17
#